data_AF-A0A940A043-F1
#
_entry.id   AF-A0A940A043-F1
#
_cell.length_a   1.000
_cell.length_b   1.000
_cell.length_c   1.000
_cell.angle_alpha   90.00
_cell.angle_beta   90.00
_cell.angle_gamma   90.00
#
_symmetry.space_group_name_H-M   'P 1'
#
loop_
_entity.id
_entity.type
_entity.pdbx_description
1 polymer ?
#
loop_
_entity_poly.entity_id
_entity_poly.type
_entity_poly.pdbx_seq_one_letter_code
_entity_poly.pdbx_strand_id
1 'polypeptide(L)'
;MKNNRIVNWMPIGLLGLILLHAIVSWIGNIYGWGLNNLFSQAGIRWTVANFIPNIAQAPFAEVMLGLITIGVATESGLFSAFGKNASLKQQRALSLAMLVLILMIIIIACMVVLPNAILLSPFGTIADSPFSQGLYGIVCVTAIIVSNVYGLSSGRFFSLNDTIKAHVSLLQQCLPCFLSMILTAVLMGAIAYSQLMDVFSLTFVLISWFLYLLPFVAQLILILRSRP
;
A
#
# COMPACT_ATOMS: atom_id res chain seq x y z
N MET A 1 -12.30 -13.93 12.49
CA MET A 1 -12.15 -13.26 11.17
C MET A 1 -13.37 -13.59 10.33
N LYS A 2 -14.15 -12.61 9.88
CA LYS A 2 -15.29 -12.88 8.99
C LYS A 2 -14.73 -13.40 7.67
N ASN A 3 -15.10 -14.62 7.27
CA ASN A 3 -14.53 -15.31 6.11
C ASN A 3 -14.89 -14.56 4.82
N ASN A 4 -13.97 -13.74 4.31
CA ASN A 4 -14.15 -13.09 3.02
C ASN A 4 -13.81 -14.09 1.91
N ARG A 5 -14.82 -14.85 1.49
CA ARG A 5 -14.68 -15.85 0.43
C ARG A 5 -13.99 -15.25 -0.80
N ILE A 6 -14.35 -14.03 -1.22
CA ILE A 6 -13.80 -13.39 -2.43
C ILE A 6 -12.27 -13.22 -2.32
N VAL A 7 -11.79 -12.61 -1.23
CA VAL A 7 -10.33 -12.40 -1.02
C VAL A 7 -9.59 -13.73 -0.89
N ASN A 8 -10.20 -14.76 -0.30
CA ASN A 8 -9.58 -16.08 -0.16
C ASN A 8 -9.49 -16.85 -1.48
N TRP A 9 -10.45 -16.68 -2.40
CA TRP A 9 -10.42 -17.34 -3.71
C TRP A 9 -9.62 -16.56 -4.76
N MET A 10 -9.36 -15.26 -4.54
CA MET A 10 -8.65 -14.41 -5.49
C MET A 10 -7.26 -14.91 -5.89
N PRO A 11 -6.38 -15.41 -4.99
CA PRO A 11 -5.10 -15.97 -5.38
C PRO A 11 -5.22 -17.15 -6.35
N ILE A 12 -6.21 -18.02 -6.15
CA ILE A 12 -6.46 -19.18 -7.02
C ILE A 12 -6.91 -18.71 -8.41
N GLY A 13 -7.80 -17.71 -8.46
CA GLY A 13 -8.22 -17.09 -9.72
C GLY A 13 -7.06 -16.46 -10.48
N LEU A 14 -6.18 -15.72 -9.78
CA LEU A 14 -4.99 -15.10 -10.39
C LEU A 14 -3.99 -16.15 -10.90
N LEU A 15 -3.77 -17.23 -10.17
CA LEU A 15 -2.95 -18.36 -10.65
C LEU A 15 -3.54 -18.96 -11.94
N GLY A 16 -4.85 -19.18 -11.98
CA GLY A 16 -5.54 -19.65 -13.18
C GLY A 16 -5.37 -18.70 -14.37
N LEU A 17 -5.45 -17.38 -14.14
CA LEU A 17 -5.22 -16.36 -15.17
C LEU A 17 -3.78 -16.35 -15.68
N ILE A 18 -2.78 -16.53 -14.82
CA ILE A 18 -1.37 -16.63 -15.23
C ILE A 18 -1.16 -17.83 -16.16
N LEU A 19 -1.69 -18.99 -15.77
CA LEU A 19 -1.58 -20.21 -16.58
C LEU A 19 -2.32 -20.08 -17.91
N LEU A 20 -3.53 -19.51 -17.88
CA LEU A 20 -4.30 -19.23 -19.09
C LEU A 20 -3.55 -18.29 -20.02
N HIS A 21 -2.97 -17.21 -19.49
CA HIS A 21 -2.19 -16.25 -20.27
C HIS A 21 -0.95 -16.89 -20.89
N ALA A 22 -0.25 -17.78 -20.17
CA ALA A 22 0.87 -18.52 -20.72
C ALA A 22 0.46 -19.37 -21.94
N ILE A 23 -0.69 -20.06 -21.87
CA ILE A 23 -1.25 -20.81 -22.99
C ILE A 23 -1.62 -19.89 -24.15
N VAL A 24 -2.28 -18.76 -23.89
CA VAL A 24 -2.65 -17.77 -24.92
C VAL A 24 -1.39 -17.22 -25.62
N SER A 25 -0.34 -16.91 -24.87
CA SER A 25 0.93 -16.42 -25.43
C SER A 25 1.58 -17.43 -26.38
N TRP A 26 1.47 -18.72 -26.05
CA TRP A 26 2.01 -19.80 -26.86
C TRP A 26 1.19 -20.00 -28.14
N ILE A 27 -0.13 -20.06 -28.03
CA ILE A 27 -1.03 -20.18 -29.17
C ILE A 27 -0.87 -18.98 -30.10
N GLY A 28 -0.90 -17.75 -29.57
CA GLY A 28 -0.77 -16.56 -30.41
C GLY A 28 0.59 -16.45 -31.10
N ASN A 29 1.66 -16.99 -30.49
CA ASN A 29 2.94 -17.10 -31.17
C ASN A 29 2.88 -18.08 -32.36
N ILE A 30 2.24 -19.24 -32.22
CA ILE A 30 2.06 -20.23 -33.30
C ILE A 30 1.26 -19.64 -34.47
N TYR A 31 0.19 -18.91 -34.17
CA TYR A 31 -0.67 -18.29 -35.18
C TYR A 31 -0.12 -16.95 -35.72
N GLY A 32 1.06 -16.52 -35.29
CA GLY A 32 1.72 -15.31 -35.82
C GLY A 32 1.11 -13.98 -35.36
N TRP A 33 0.44 -13.94 -34.21
CA TRP A 33 -0.15 -12.71 -33.64
C TRP A 33 0.88 -11.70 -33.08
N GLY A 34 2.17 -11.89 -33.39
CA GLY A 34 3.25 -11.04 -32.85
C GLY A 34 3.50 -11.20 -31.35
N LEU A 35 2.91 -12.21 -30.69
CA LEU A 35 3.11 -12.44 -29.26
C LEU A 35 4.38 -13.22 -28.98
N ASN A 36 5.08 -12.88 -27.90
CA ASN A 36 6.20 -13.69 -27.40
C ASN A 36 5.69 -14.88 -26.59
N ASN A 37 6.20 -16.06 -26.91
CA ASN A 37 5.83 -17.31 -26.22
C ASN A 37 6.55 -17.43 -24.87
N LEU A 38 5.78 -17.49 -23.77
CA LEU A 38 6.30 -17.68 -22.41
C LEU A 38 6.96 -19.05 -22.19
N PHE A 39 6.50 -20.11 -22.89
CA PHE A 39 7.11 -21.45 -22.79
C PHE A 39 8.37 -21.61 -23.64
N SER A 40 8.75 -20.60 -24.43
CA SER A 40 10.01 -20.63 -25.17
C SER A 40 11.20 -20.59 -24.21
N GLN A 41 12.37 -21.03 -24.69
CA GLN A 41 13.61 -20.94 -23.91
C GLN A 41 13.90 -19.48 -23.47
N ALA A 42 13.59 -18.50 -24.32
CA ALA A 42 13.71 -17.08 -23.98
C ALA A 42 12.69 -16.65 -22.91
N GLY A 43 11.44 -17.10 -23.02
CA GLY A 43 10.38 -16.80 -22.07
C GLY A 43 10.65 -17.36 -20.67
N ILE A 44 11.14 -18.61 -20.58
CA ILE A 44 11.53 -19.22 -19.30
C ILE A 44 12.69 -18.45 -18.66
N ARG A 45 13.75 -18.15 -19.42
CA ARG A 45 14.87 -17.33 -18.93
C ARG A 45 14.41 -15.97 -18.44
N TRP A 46 13.57 -15.30 -19.22
CA TRP A 46 13.03 -14.00 -18.85
C TRP A 46 12.19 -14.06 -17.58
N THR A 47 11.33 -15.07 -17.43
CA THR A 47 10.46 -15.25 -16.27
C THR A 47 11.26 -15.44 -15.00
N VAL A 48 12.30 -16.29 -15.04
CA VAL A 48 13.18 -16.51 -13.89
C VAL A 48 13.98 -15.25 -13.56
N ALA A 49 14.56 -14.59 -14.57
CA ALA A 49 15.36 -13.38 -14.39
C ALA A 49 14.54 -12.19 -13.86
N ASN A 50 13.28 -12.06 -14.25
CA ASN A 50 12.42 -10.92 -13.93
C ASN A 50 11.42 -11.20 -12.80
N PHE A 51 11.49 -12.36 -12.14
CA PHE A 51 10.56 -12.69 -11.06
C PHE A 51 10.58 -11.65 -9.92
N ILE A 52 11.75 -11.37 -9.36
CA ILE A 52 11.91 -10.38 -8.29
C ILE A 52 11.68 -8.94 -8.79
N PRO A 53 12.26 -8.50 -9.94
CA PRO A 53 11.96 -7.19 -10.50
C PRO A 53 10.47 -6.93 -10.70
N ASN A 54 9.70 -7.89 -11.22
CA ASN A 54 8.27 -7.74 -11.42
C ASN A 54 7.51 -7.55 -10.10
N ILE A 55 7.86 -8.32 -9.06
CA ILE A 55 7.28 -8.16 -7.72
C ILE A 55 7.61 -6.79 -7.14
N ALA A 56 8.84 -6.31 -7.33
CA ALA A 56 9.27 -5.00 -6.83
C ALA A 56 8.53 -3.81 -7.46
N GLN A 57 7.90 -3.99 -8.63
CA GLN A 57 7.04 -2.96 -9.26
C GLN A 57 5.68 -2.80 -8.58
N ALA A 58 5.25 -3.77 -7.76
CA ALA A 58 3.99 -3.63 -7.04
C ALA A 58 4.16 -2.67 -5.84
N PRO A 59 3.11 -1.94 -5.43
CA PRO A 59 3.17 -0.90 -4.39
C PRO A 59 3.23 -1.47 -2.96
N PHE A 60 4.18 -2.38 -2.69
CA PHE A 60 4.32 -3.06 -1.39
C PHE A 60 4.57 -2.07 -0.26
N ALA A 61 5.50 -1.13 -0.46
CA ALA A 61 5.91 -0.20 0.58
C ALA A 61 4.76 0.75 0.96
N GLU A 62 4.05 1.27 -0.04
CA GLU A 62 2.95 2.20 0.13
C GLU A 62 1.79 1.54 0.86
N VAL A 63 1.41 0.32 0.44
CA VAL A 63 0.34 -0.44 1.05
C VAL A 63 0.70 -0.86 2.48
N MET A 64 1.92 -1.34 2.73
CA MET A 64 2.36 -1.69 4.09
C MET A 64 2.32 -0.48 5.01
N LEU A 65 2.92 0.63 4.59
CA LEU A 65 2.96 1.84 5.39
C LEU A 65 1.57 2.42 5.63
N GLY A 66 0.69 2.37 4.62
CA GLY A 66 -0.72 2.76 4.73
C GLY A 66 -1.48 1.89 5.73
N LEU A 67 -1.33 0.56 5.68
CA LEU A 67 -1.97 -0.36 6.61
C LEU A 67 -1.48 -0.17 8.05
N ILE A 68 -0.18 0.05 8.25
CA ILE A 68 0.37 0.38 9.58
C ILE A 68 -0.26 1.66 10.08
N THR A 69 -0.28 2.71 9.25
CA THR A 69 -0.82 4.03 9.61
C THR A 69 -2.29 3.93 10.03
N ILE A 70 -3.13 3.30 9.20
CA ILE A 70 -4.55 3.10 9.51
C ILE A 70 -4.72 2.21 10.74
N GLY A 71 -3.84 1.22 10.94
CA GLY A 71 -3.89 0.29 12.07
C GLY A 71 -3.68 1.01 13.39
N VAL A 72 -2.61 1.80 13.49
CA VAL A 72 -2.33 2.60 14.69
C VAL A 72 -3.42 3.64 14.92
N ALA A 73 -3.90 4.32 13.86
CA ALA A 73 -4.95 5.34 13.98
C ALA A 73 -6.30 4.76 14.46
N THR A 74 -6.65 3.55 14.01
CA THR A 74 -7.88 2.87 14.44
C THR A 74 -7.77 2.32 15.86
N GLU A 75 -6.68 1.65 16.20
CA GLU A 75 -6.48 1.07 17.55
C GLU A 75 -6.27 2.14 18.63
N SER A 76 -5.58 3.23 18.31
CA SER A 76 -5.42 4.38 19.22
C SER A 76 -6.76 5.06 19.53
N GLY A 77 -7.80 4.84 18.72
CA GLY A 77 -9.10 5.50 18.86
C GLY A 77 -9.08 6.97 18.46
N LEU A 78 -8.09 7.39 17.65
CA LEU A 78 -7.99 8.78 17.20
C LEU A 78 -9.24 9.19 16.40
N PHE A 79 -9.76 8.31 15.54
CA PHE A 79 -10.98 8.58 14.77
C PHE A 79 -12.23 8.74 15.64
N SER A 80 -12.35 7.99 16.73
CA SER A 80 -13.50 8.11 17.64
C SER A 80 -13.40 9.31 18.59
N ALA A 81 -12.22 9.90 18.73
CA ALA A 81 -11.98 11.11 19.53
C ALA A 81 -12.70 12.35 18.97
N PHE A 82 -12.94 12.39 17.66
CA PHE A 82 -13.67 13.46 16.98
C PHE A 82 -15.20 13.39 17.20
N GLY A 83 -15.70 12.36 17.89
CA GLY A 83 -17.12 12.22 18.23
C GLY A 83 -17.58 13.14 19.37
N LYS A 84 -18.89 13.39 19.44
CA LYS A 84 -19.52 14.35 20.39
C LYS A 84 -19.37 14.01 21.89
N ASN A 85 -18.94 12.79 22.25
CA ASN A 85 -18.93 12.29 23.63
C ASN A 85 -17.51 11.98 24.17
N ALA A 86 -16.49 12.74 23.76
CA ALA A 86 -15.13 12.54 24.24
C ALA A 86 -14.98 12.96 25.72
N SER A 87 -14.44 12.06 26.56
CA SER A 87 -14.10 12.35 27.96
C SER A 87 -13.06 13.48 28.07
N LEU A 88 -13.04 14.23 29.17
CA LEU A 88 -12.02 15.26 29.43
C LEU A 88 -10.58 14.73 29.26
N LYS A 89 -10.32 13.47 29.62
CA LYS A 89 -9.03 12.82 29.40
C LYS A 89 -8.71 12.68 27.91
N GLN A 90 -9.69 12.28 27.10
CA GLN A 90 -9.56 12.14 25.65
C GLN A 90 -9.42 13.50 24.97
N GLN A 91 -10.12 14.53 25.44
CA GLN A 91 -9.98 15.90 24.92
C GLN A 91 -8.57 16.47 25.17
N ARG A 92 -8.00 16.24 26.35
CA ARG A 92 -6.60 16.62 26.65
C ARG A 92 -5.61 15.84 25.80
N ALA A 93 -5.81 14.53 25.66
CA ALA A 93 -5.01 13.69 24.78
C ALA A 93 -5.07 14.14 23.32
N LEU A 94 -6.27 14.50 22.84
CA LEU A 94 -6.47 15.04 21.48
C LEU A 94 -5.78 16.39 21.30
N SER A 95 -5.88 17.28 22.29
CA SER A 95 -5.19 18.58 22.27
C SER A 95 -3.67 18.40 22.19
N LEU A 96 -3.11 17.45 22.95
CA LEU A 96 -1.69 17.11 22.88
C LEU A 96 -1.31 16.53 21.51
N ALA A 97 -2.11 15.62 20.96
CA ALA A 97 -1.88 15.04 19.64
C ALA A 97 -1.94 16.10 18.53
N MET A 98 -2.88 17.05 18.61
CA MET A 98 -2.98 18.19 17.69
C MET A 98 -1.78 19.14 17.82
N LEU A 99 -1.30 19.39 19.04
CA LEU A 99 -0.09 20.17 19.26
C LEU A 99 1.12 19.52 18.57
N VAL A 100 1.29 18.21 18.74
CA VAL A 100 2.36 17.45 18.06
C VAL A 100 2.22 17.51 16.54
N LEU A 101 1.00 17.39 16.02
CA LEU A 101 0.75 17.53 14.59
C LEU A 101 1.18 18.90 14.06
N ILE A 102 0.81 19.98 14.75
CA ILE A 102 1.20 21.36 14.39
C ILE A 102 2.72 21.51 14.42
N LEU A 103 3.39 21.00 15.46
CA LEU A 103 4.85 21.03 15.56
C LEU A 103 5.52 20.29 14.40
N MET A 104 5.01 19.11 14.03
CA MET A 104 5.53 18.35 12.88
C MET A 104 5.37 19.12 11.58
N ILE A 105 4.21 19.75 11.35
CA ILE A 105 3.97 20.59 10.17
C ILE A 105 4.95 21.76 10.13
N ILE A 106 5.19 22.43 11.26
CA ILE A 106 6.15 23.54 11.35
C ILE A 106 7.57 23.05 11.04
N ILE A 107 8.00 21.92 11.60
CA ILE A 107 9.33 21.35 11.35
C ILE A 107 9.50 21.04 9.85
N ILE A 108 8.51 20.38 9.24
CA ILE A 108 8.53 20.05 7.82
C ILE A 108 8.55 21.33 6.97
N ALA A 109 7.72 22.32 7.30
CA ALA A 109 7.68 23.60 6.59
C ALA A 109 9.03 24.34 6.70
N CYS A 110 9.67 24.33 7.87
CA CYS A 110 11.02 24.88 8.05
C CYS A 110 12.05 24.21 7.13
N MET A 111 11.98 22.88 6.98
CA MET A 111 12.90 22.14 6.10
C MET A 111 12.69 22.43 4.59
N VAL A 112 11.53 22.99 4.22
CA VAL A 112 11.19 23.36 2.83
C VAL A 112 11.45 24.85 2.56
N VAL A 113 11.21 25.73 3.55
CA VAL A 113 11.20 27.19 3.35
C VAL A 113 12.52 27.86 3.72
N LEU A 114 13.32 27.31 4.64
CA LEU A 114 14.56 27.96 5.08
C LEU A 114 15.60 28.04 3.95
N PRO A 115 16.58 28.98 4.01
CA PRO A 115 17.59 29.19 2.97
C PRO A 115 18.42 27.93 2.64
N ASN A 116 18.57 27.04 3.61
CA ASN A 116 19.16 25.70 3.44
C ASN A 116 18.02 24.66 3.39
N ALA A 117 17.12 24.76 2.42
CA ALA A 117 15.99 23.85 2.29
C ALA A 117 16.47 22.45 1.88
N ILE A 118 16.82 21.63 2.87
CA ILE A 118 17.39 20.28 2.69
C ILE A 118 16.47 19.38 1.87
N LEU A 119 15.16 19.64 1.88
CA LEU A 119 14.15 18.83 1.21
C LEU A 119 13.81 19.29 -0.22
N LEU A 120 14.29 20.47 -0.65
CA LEU A 120 14.14 20.94 -2.03
C LEU A 120 15.17 20.27 -2.95
N SER A 121 14.91 20.32 -4.25
CA SER A 121 15.90 19.91 -5.24
C SER A 121 17.15 20.82 -5.15
N PRO A 122 18.30 20.38 -5.69
CA PRO A 122 19.48 21.24 -5.82
C PRO A 122 19.22 22.55 -6.58
N PHE A 123 18.14 22.60 -7.38
CA PHE A 123 17.71 23.77 -8.14
C PHE A 123 16.65 24.62 -7.43
N GLY A 124 16.30 24.29 -6.17
CA GLY A 124 15.28 25.01 -5.42
C GLY A 124 13.84 24.72 -5.86
N THR A 125 13.60 23.64 -6.61
CA THR A 125 12.27 23.23 -7.07
C THR A 125 11.65 22.20 -6.13
N ILE A 126 10.32 22.22 -6.01
CA ILE A 126 9.55 21.17 -5.32
C ILE A 126 9.38 19.94 -6.22
N ALA A 127 9.25 20.14 -7.54
CA ALA A 127 9.23 19.02 -8.49
C ALA A 127 10.57 18.27 -8.47
N ASP A 128 10.49 16.94 -8.49
CA ASP A 128 11.62 16.00 -8.43
C ASP A 128 12.55 16.21 -7.22
N SER A 129 11.99 16.71 -6.12
CA SER A 129 12.70 16.90 -4.86
C SER A 129 12.54 15.68 -3.93
N PRO A 130 13.45 15.52 -2.95
CA PRO A 130 13.24 14.55 -1.86
C PRO A 130 11.89 14.75 -1.16
N PHE A 131 11.40 15.98 -1.06
CA PHE A 131 10.08 16.28 -0.51
C PHE A 131 8.94 15.65 -1.33
N SER A 132 8.92 15.85 -2.65
CA SER A 132 7.84 15.33 -3.49
C SER A 132 7.82 13.81 -3.55
N GLN A 133 9.00 13.18 -3.59
CA GLN A 133 9.12 11.72 -3.61
C GLN A 133 8.75 11.10 -2.25
N GLY A 134 9.10 11.77 -1.14
CA GLY A 134 8.85 11.30 0.22
C GLY A 134 7.49 11.68 0.81
N LEU A 135 6.67 12.47 0.11
CA LEU A 135 5.46 13.09 0.67
C LEU A 135 4.50 12.08 1.31
N TYR A 136 4.22 10.98 0.61
CA TYR A 136 3.37 9.91 1.15
C TYR A 136 3.94 9.33 2.46
N GLY A 137 5.25 9.07 2.48
CA GLY A 137 5.95 8.58 3.67
C GLY A 137 5.88 9.56 4.84
N ILE A 138 6.10 10.85 4.58
CA ILE A 138 6.05 11.92 5.59
C ILE A 138 4.64 11.99 6.21
N VAL A 139 3.59 11.95 5.39
CA VAL A 139 2.20 11.97 5.87
C VAL A 139 1.91 10.75 6.74
N CYS A 140 2.28 9.56 6.29
CA CYS A 140 2.10 8.33 7.06
C CYS A 140 2.85 8.34 8.40
N VAL A 141 4.14 8.71 8.40
CA VAL A 141 4.96 8.76 9.61
C VAL A 141 4.40 9.79 10.60
N THR A 142 4.00 10.96 10.11
CA THR A 142 3.37 11.99 10.96
C THR A 142 2.07 11.47 11.59
N ALA A 143 1.22 10.82 10.80
CA ALA A 143 -0.02 10.23 11.28
C ALA A 143 0.22 9.10 12.31
N ILE A 144 1.24 8.26 12.10
CA ILE A 144 1.66 7.22 13.07
C ILE A 144 2.09 7.85 14.39
N ILE A 145 2.93 8.90 14.35
CA ILE A 145 3.41 9.60 15.56
C ILE A 145 2.23 10.19 16.32
N VAL A 146 1.36 10.95 15.64
CA VAL A 146 0.17 11.59 16.24
C VAL A 146 -0.76 10.55 16.86
N SER A 147 -1.00 9.44 16.16
CA SER A 147 -1.85 8.34 16.64
C SER A 147 -1.26 7.67 17.88
N ASN A 148 0.06 7.47 17.93
CA ASN A 148 0.74 6.94 19.11
C ASN A 148 0.69 7.89 20.31
N VAL A 149 0.93 9.19 20.09
CA VAL A 149 0.80 10.21 21.15
C VAL A 149 -0.61 10.22 21.73
N TYR A 150 -1.63 10.17 20.88
CA TYR A 150 -3.01 10.08 21.32
C TYR A 150 -3.29 8.77 22.09
N GLY A 151 -2.87 7.62 21.56
CA GLY A 151 -3.10 6.31 22.17
C GLY A 151 -2.46 6.18 23.55
N LEU A 152 -1.23 6.68 23.72
CA LEU A 152 -0.54 6.70 25.01
C LEU A 152 -1.17 7.69 26.00
N SER A 153 -1.44 8.93 25.59
CA SER A 153 -1.97 9.97 26.48
C SER A 153 -3.42 9.74 26.90
N SER A 154 -4.25 9.16 26.03
CA SER A 154 -5.62 8.74 26.37
C SER A 154 -5.65 7.51 27.28
N GLY A 155 -4.53 6.77 27.38
CA GLY A 155 -4.41 5.51 28.10
C GLY A 155 -5.11 4.36 27.37
N ARG A 156 -5.13 4.36 26.04
CA ARG A 156 -5.50 3.18 25.23
C ARG A 156 -4.32 2.23 25.06
N PHE A 157 -3.11 2.75 24.99
CA PHE A 157 -1.88 1.97 24.96
C PHE A 157 -1.23 2.04 26.34
N PHE A 158 -1.21 0.91 27.06
CA PHE A 158 -0.59 0.82 28.39
C PHE A 158 0.83 0.24 28.32
N SER A 159 1.07 -0.68 27.38
CA SER A 159 2.35 -1.35 27.22
C SER A 159 2.92 -1.20 25.81
N LEU A 160 4.24 -1.41 25.68
CA LEU A 160 4.90 -1.49 24.37
C LEU A 160 4.26 -2.57 23.48
N ASN A 161 3.81 -3.66 24.09
CA ASN A 161 3.15 -4.76 23.37
C ASN A 161 1.82 -4.31 22.74
N ASP A 162 1.06 -3.45 23.42
CA ASP A 162 -0.20 -2.91 22.87
C ASP A 162 0.08 -1.98 21.69
N THR A 163 1.13 -1.17 21.79
CA THR A 163 1.61 -0.33 20.70
C THR A 163 2.04 -1.18 19.49
N ILE A 164 2.86 -2.22 19.69
CA ILE A 164 3.29 -3.10 18.59
C ILE A 164 2.10 -3.83 17.96
N LYS A 165 1.17 -4.35 18.77
CA LYS A 165 -0.06 -4.95 18.28
C LYS A 165 -0.86 -3.97 17.42
N ALA A 166 -0.93 -2.69 17.80
CA ALA A 166 -1.62 -1.68 17.02
C ALA A 166 -1.01 -1.51 15.61
N HIS A 167 0.32 -1.47 15.50
CA HIS A 167 1.02 -1.33 14.21
C HIS A 167 0.84 -2.55 13.30
N VAL A 168 0.71 -3.74 13.88
CA VAL A 168 0.64 -5.00 13.12
C VAL A 168 -0.80 -5.48 12.90
N SER A 169 -1.77 -4.91 13.61
CA SER A 169 -3.19 -5.34 13.63
C SER A 169 -3.81 -5.49 12.24
N LEU A 170 -3.70 -4.47 11.38
CA LEU A 170 -4.24 -4.48 10.03
C LEU A 170 -3.39 -5.30 9.05
N LEU A 171 -2.07 -5.31 9.23
CA LEU A 171 -1.17 -6.12 8.41
C LEU A 171 -1.52 -7.61 8.52
N GLN A 172 -1.74 -8.11 9.74
CA GLN A 172 -2.15 -9.51 9.99
C GLN A 172 -3.49 -9.84 9.33
N GLN A 173 -4.44 -8.90 9.34
CA GLN A 173 -5.77 -9.11 8.77
C GLN A 173 -5.79 -9.06 7.24
N CYS A 174 -4.82 -8.37 6.64
CA CYS A 174 -4.65 -8.23 5.19
C CYS A 174 -3.57 -9.17 4.62
N LEU A 175 -2.98 -10.07 5.41
CA LEU A 175 -1.92 -10.97 4.94
C LEU A 175 -2.27 -11.75 3.65
N PRO A 176 -3.50 -12.29 3.49
CA PRO A 176 -3.90 -12.95 2.24
C PRO A 176 -3.88 -12.03 1.00
N CYS A 177 -4.07 -10.71 1.19
CA CYS A 177 -4.07 -9.73 0.10
C CYS A 177 -2.66 -9.50 -0.48
N PHE A 178 -1.62 -9.68 0.34
CA PHE A 178 -0.23 -9.61 -0.15
C PHE A 178 0.08 -10.73 -1.15
N LEU A 179 -0.48 -11.94 -0.93
CA LEU A 179 -0.33 -13.04 -1.89
C LEU A 179 -0.97 -12.68 -3.24
N SER A 180 -2.19 -12.13 -3.24
CA SER A 180 -2.82 -11.66 -4.48
C SER A 180 -2.03 -10.56 -5.17
N MET A 181 -1.34 -9.70 -4.41
CA MET A 181 -0.49 -8.65 -4.97
C MET A 181 0.75 -9.22 -5.66
N ILE A 182 1.43 -10.19 -5.04
CA ILE A 182 2.55 -10.92 -5.65
C ILE A 182 2.11 -11.57 -6.97
N LEU A 183 0.99 -12.29 -6.96
CA LEU A 183 0.47 -12.98 -8.15
C LEU A 183 0.06 -12.00 -9.24
N THR A 184 -0.53 -10.87 -8.88
CA THR A 184 -0.84 -9.80 -9.84
C THR A 184 0.45 -9.27 -10.47
N ALA A 185 1.51 -9.07 -9.69
CA ALA A 185 2.78 -8.57 -10.21
C ALA A 185 3.42 -9.54 -11.21
N VAL A 186 3.36 -10.83 -10.92
CA VAL A 186 3.81 -11.89 -11.84
C VAL A 186 2.95 -11.92 -13.11
N LEU A 187 1.63 -11.79 -12.99
CA LEU A 187 0.72 -11.73 -14.13
C LEU A 187 1.03 -10.52 -15.03
N MET A 188 1.22 -9.34 -14.45
CA MET A 188 1.54 -8.13 -15.21
C MET A 188 2.89 -8.23 -15.91
N GLY A 189 3.89 -8.83 -15.27
CA GLY A 189 5.16 -9.16 -15.92
C GLY A 189 4.99 -10.10 -17.12
N ALA A 190 4.23 -11.19 -16.95
CA ALA A 190 3.99 -12.15 -18.03
C ALA A 190 3.26 -11.51 -19.23
N ILE A 191 2.29 -10.63 -18.96
CA ILE A 191 1.56 -9.87 -19.98
C ILE A 191 2.48 -8.89 -20.71
N ALA A 192 3.34 -8.18 -19.98
CA ALA A 192 4.30 -7.25 -20.55
C ALA A 192 5.32 -7.96 -21.46
N TYR A 193 5.84 -9.12 -21.06
CA TYR A 193 6.77 -9.90 -21.89
C TYR A 193 6.13 -10.40 -23.19
N SER A 194 4.88 -10.89 -23.12
CA SER A 194 4.21 -11.45 -24.30
C SER A 194 3.82 -10.40 -25.35
N GLN A 195 4.03 -9.10 -25.08
CA GLN A 195 3.66 -7.99 -25.97
C GLN A 195 2.17 -7.95 -26.34
N LEU A 196 1.30 -8.50 -25.48
CA LEU A 196 -0.16 -8.42 -25.65
C LEU A 196 -0.70 -6.97 -25.46
N MET A 197 0.20 -6.01 -25.40
CA MET A 197 0.14 -4.81 -24.58
C MET A 197 0.38 -3.53 -25.36
N ASP A 198 1.05 -3.62 -26.51
CA ASP A 198 1.29 -2.49 -27.39
C ASP A 198 -0.01 -1.87 -27.94
N VAL A 199 -1.16 -2.53 -27.73
CA VAL A 199 -2.49 -2.05 -28.12
C VAL A 199 -3.12 -1.12 -27.05
N PHE A 200 -2.71 -1.15 -25.77
CA PHE A 200 -3.49 -0.55 -24.66
C PHE A 200 -2.64 -0.06 -23.44
N SER A 201 -1.68 0.85 -23.66
CA SER A 201 -0.68 1.25 -22.65
C SER A 201 -1.20 2.00 -21.42
N LEU A 202 -2.07 3.01 -21.57
CA LEU A 202 -2.59 3.80 -20.42
C LEU A 202 -3.58 3.00 -19.58
N THR A 203 -4.45 2.24 -20.24
CA THR A 203 -5.44 1.36 -19.60
C THR A 203 -4.78 0.31 -18.72
N PHE A 204 -3.59 -0.18 -19.09
CA PHE A 204 -2.88 -1.19 -18.32
C PHE A 204 -2.37 -0.70 -16.97
N VAL A 205 -1.85 0.53 -16.91
CA VAL A 205 -1.41 1.12 -15.65
C VAL A 205 -2.60 1.26 -14.70
N LEU A 206 -3.74 1.74 -15.21
CA LEU A 206 -4.95 1.87 -14.38
C LEU A 206 -5.47 0.49 -13.92
N ILE A 207 -5.46 -0.50 -14.81
CA ILE A 207 -5.85 -1.88 -14.48
C ILE A 207 -4.89 -2.50 -13.45
N SER A 208 -3.59 -2.24 -13.55
CA SER A 208 -2.60 -2.78 -12.60
C SER A 208 -2.84 -2.25 -11.19
N TRP A 209 -2.98 -0.93 -11.04
CA TRP A 209 -3.30 -0.30 -9.77
C TRP A 209 -4.61 -0.80 -9.19
N PHE A 210 -5.64 -0.97 -10.04
CA PHE A 210 -6.91 -1.52 -9.61
C PHE A 210 -6.78 -2.96 -9.09
N LEU A 211 -6.08 -3.84 -9.82
CA LEU A 211 -5.88 -5.23 -9.43
C LEU A 211 -5.05 -5.36 -8.15
N TYR A 212 -4.03 -4.52 -7.97
CA TYR A 212 -3.23 -4.51 -6.75
C TYR A 212 -4.05 -4.08 -5.52
N LEU A 213 -4.90 -3.06 -5.64
CA LEU A 213 -5.59 -2.45 -4.49
C LEU A 213 -6.94 -3.08 -4.16
N LEU A 214 -7.64 -3.67 -5.12
CA LEU A 214 -8.95 -4.30 -4.93
C LEU A 214 -9.03 -5.25 -3.72
N PRO A 215 -8.11 -6.21 -3.52
CA PRO A 215 -8.20 -7.14 -2.38
C PRO A 215 -8.07 -6.40 -1.05
N PHE A 216 -7.21 -5.39 -0.98
CA PHE A 216 -7.00 -4.59 0.23
C PHE A 216 -8.22 -3.72 0.54
N VAL A 217 -8.81 -3.05 -0.45
CA VAL A 217 -10.01 -2.23 -0.26
C VAL A 217 -11.19 -3.10 0.19
N ALA A 218 -11.41 -4.24 -0.46
CA ALA A 218 -12.47 -5.17 -0.08
C ALA A 218 -12.31 -5.68 1.36
N GLN A 219 -11.08 -6.02 1.75
CA GLN A 219 -10.79 -6.49 3.11
C GLN A 219 -10.93 -5.37 4.15
N LEU A 220 -10.43 -4.16 3.84
CA LEU A 220 -10.51 -3.01 4.74
C LEU A 220 -11.96 -2.60 5.02
N ILE A 221 -12.82 -2.57 3.99
CA ILE A 221 -14.25 -2.27 4.15
C ILE A 221 -14.92 -3.25 5.11
N LEU A 222 -14.61 -4.54 5.00
CA LEU A 222 -15.16 -5.55 5.91
C LEU A 222 -14.67 -5.38 7.34
N ILE A 223 -13.38 -5.06 7.52
CA ILE A 223 -12.78 -4.84 8.82
C ILE A 223 -13.43 -3.62 9.49
N LEU A 224 -13.50 -2.49 8.78
CA LEU A 224 -14.09 -1.26 9.29
C LEU A 224 -15.59 -1.43 9.61
N ARG A 225 -16.34 -2.16 8.80
CA ARG A 225 -17.76 -2.48 9.07
C ARG A 225 -17.95 -3.42 10.27
N SER A 226 -16.95 -4.19 10.64
CA SER A 226 -17.03 -5.16 11.74
C SER A 226 -16.62 -4.60 13.10
N ARG A 227 -16.03 -3.39 13.14
CA ARG A 227 -15.68 -2.72 14.38
C ARG A 227 -16.89 -1.91 14.88
N PRO A 228 -17.35 -2.13 16.12
CA PRO A 228 -18.47 -1.42 16.72
C PRO A 228 -18.15 0.06 17.02
#